data_AF-A0A1B5L2B7-F1
#
_entry.id   AF-A0A1B5L2B7-F1
#
_cell.length_a   1.000
_cell.length_b   1.000
_cell.length_c   1.000
_cell.angle_alpha   90.00
_cell.angle_beta   90.00
_cell.angle_gamma   90.00
#
_symmetry.space_group_name_H-M   'P 1'
#
loop_
_entity.id
_entity.type
_entity.pdbx_description
1 polymer ?
#
loop_
_entity_poly.entity_id
_entity_poly.type
_entity_poly.pdbx_seq_one_letter_code
_entity_poly.pdbx_strand_id
1 'polypeptide(L)'
;METPRRNPKRKLSETADVADGIPDDPLGEACRPLTPQEIEDWKGWVELESEPRALLPSAWMQAVLKKHCGQTTNNACATVALLNILMNARDIDLGQQLTEFRERTRSLSTSLRGHSISSNAFIRTIHNSFTRRMDHLNADLCLENEARKRSNRRRQSTLEYGYHFIAYVPFDGHVWELDGLQSCPLKLGPVVDADWTAIAKPQIEARMFQYQGSQLSFNLLAVCGSSLLRHGQTIATMVAAMQVMQMHFKDGHNPMFNNLVSSDEHLLDMTKPTQLTEFNLTLSDIQNAELPAELKLVISRPSWLVEEDACDVFREIQSQLKAAINEYRIELSNIREDEGRVRSRKRDYGGALHCWVKKLAHRGVLEDIIKMSV
;
A
#
# COMPACT_ATOMS: atom_id res chain seq x y z
N MET A 1 -19.78 -45.77 58.27
CA MET A 1 -18.48 -45.95 57.61
C MET A 1 -18.73 -46.04 56.13
N GLU A 2 -18.73 -44.90 55.46
CA GLU A 2 -18.99 -44.78 54.02
C GLU A 2 -17.69 -45.01 53.25
N THR A 3 -17.73 -45.92 52.28
CA THR A 3 -16.62 -46.21 51.36
C THR A 3 -16.52 -45.11 50.30
N PRO A 4 -15.32 -44.59 49.98
CA PRO A 4 -15.21 -43.54 48.99
C PRO A 4 -15.38 -44.12 47.57
N ARG A 5 -16.39 -43.62 46.85
CA ARG A 5 -16.61 -43.89 45.42
C ARG A 5 -15.41 -43.35 44.63
N ARG A 6 -14.60 -44.26 44.06
CA ARG A 6 -13.56 -43.91 43.08
C ARG A 6 -14.22 -43.37 41.81
N ASN A 7 -13.87 -42.15 41.42
CA ASN A 7 -14.18 -41.61 40.10
C ASN A 7 -13.58 -42.53 39.01
N PRO A 8 -14.31 -42.86 37.94
CA PRO A 8 -13.74 -43.57 36.80
C PRO A 8 -12.68 -42.68 36.14
N LYS A 9 -11.51 -43.28 35.87
CA LYS A 9 -10.42 -42.62 35.13
C LYS A 9 -10.99 -42.11 33.80
N ARG A 10 -10.95 -40.79 33.59
CA ARG A 10 -11.16 -40.19 32.26
C ARG A 10 -10.23 -40.94 31.29
N LYS A 11 -10.82 -41.57 30.27
CA LYS A 11 -10.08 -41.98 29.08
C LYS A 11 -9.32 -40.74 28.60
N LEU A 12 -8.01 -40.88 28.45
CA LEU A 12 -7.19 -39.95 27.70
C LEU A 12 -7.91 -39.72 26.37
N SER A 13 -8.37 -38.49 26.17
CA SER A 13 -8.79 -38.02 24.85
C SER A 13 -7.67 -38.33 23.88
N GLU A 14 -8.05 -38.89 22.74
CA GLU A 14 -7.20 -39.23 21.61
C GLU A 14 -6.02 -38.26 21.49
N THR A 15 -4.82 -38.83 21.50
CA THR A 15 -3.63 -38.17 20.98
C THR A 15 -4.00 -37.63 19.62
N ALA A 16 -4.04 -36.30 19.47
CA ALA A 16 -4.06 -35.69 18.16
C ALA A 16 -2.92 -36.32 17.37
N ASP A 17 -3.26 -36.97 16.26
CA ASP A 17 -2.29 -37.44 15.27
C ASP A 17 -1.40 -36.25 14.89
N VAL A 18 -0.22 -36.20 15.50
CA VAL A 18 0.88 -35.39 14.99
C VAL A 18 1.27 -36.09 13.71
N ALA A 19 0.87 -35.52 12.58
CA ALA A 19 1.22 -36.05 11.28
C ALA A 19 2.72 -36.36 11.24
N ASP A 20 3.02 -37.64 11.06
CA ASP A 20 4.34 -38.17 10.76
C ASP A 20 4.87 -37.48 9.50
N GLY A 21 6.07 -36.89 9.61
CA GLY A 21 6.82 -36.38 8.46
C GLY A 21 7.73 -35.22 8.83
N ILE A 22 8.89 -35.51 9.44
CA ILE A 22 10.01 -34.57 9.33
C ILE A 22 10.41 -34.59 7.85
N PRO A 23 10.38 -33.44 7.13
CA PRO A 23 10.75 -33.39 5.72
C PRO A 23 12.17 -33.91 5.50
N ASP A 24 12.43 -34.57 4.36
CA ASP A 24 13.78 -35.05 3.99
C ASP A 24 14.82 -33.91 3.93
N ASP A 25 14.39 -32.69 3.61
CA ASP A 25 15.17 -31.46 3.73
C ASP A 25 14.37 -30.41 4.52
N PRO A 26 14.44 -30.43 5.87
CA PRO A 26 13.66 -29.54 6.71
C PRO A 26 14.10 -28.08 6.56
N LEU A 27 15.35 -27.85 6.13
CA LEU A 27 15.86 -26.50 5.88
C LEU A 27 15.40 -25.97 4.53
N GLY A 28 15.44 -26.79 3.47
CA GLY A 28 14.85 -26.45 2.18
C GLY A 28 13.37 -26.13 2.30
N GLU A 29 12.64 -26.92 3.09
CA GLU A 29 11.24 -26.69 3.40
C GLU A 29 11.00 -25.42 4.24
N ALA A 30 11.89 -25.08 5.16
CA ALA A 30 11.79 -23.83 5.93
C ALA A 30 12.09 -22.57 5.09
N CYS A 31 12.91 -22.71 4.04
CA CYS A 31 13.38 -21.59 3.21
C CYS A 31 12.62 -21.43 1.88
N ARG A 32 11.67 -22.30 1.55
CA ARG A 32 10.87 -22.11 0.34
C ARG A 32 9.87 -20.95 0.50
N PRO A 33 9.53 -20.24 -0.59
CA PRO A 33 8.46 -19.25 -0.56
C PRO A 33 7.14 -19.87 -0.07
N LEU A 34 6.34 -19.07 0.62
CA LEU A 34 4.97 -19.44 0.99
C LEU A 34 4.11 -19.56 -0.28
N THR A 35 3.33 -20.63 -0.36
CA THR A 35 2.30 -20.80 -1.38
C THR A 35 1.08 -19.93 -1.07
N PRO A 36 0.24 -19.58 -2.06
CA PRO A 36 -0.99 -18.83 -1.82
C PRO A 36 -1.91 -19.50 -0.79
N GLN A 37 -2.03 -20.84 -0.85
CA GLN A 37 -2.83 -21.62 0.08
C GLN A 37 -2.33 -21.50 1.53
N GLU A 38 -1.01 -21.61 1.74
CA GLU A 38 -0.40 -21.45 3.07
C GLU A 38 -0.65 -20.04 3.65
N ILE A 39 -0.63 -19.00 2.81
CA ILE A 39 -0.91 -17.63 3.24
C ILE A 39 -2.38 -17.47 3.63
N GLU A 40 -3.30 -18.07 2.87
CA GLU A 40 -4.73 -18.03 3.15
C GLU A 40 -5.10 -18.75 4.45
N ASP A 41 -4.51 -19.93 4.66
CA ASP A 41 -4.74 -20.77 5.84
C ASP A 41 -4.12 -20.18 7.12
N TRP A 42 -3.20 -19.21 6.99
CA TRP A 42 -2.50 -18.59 8.13
C TRP A 42 -3.38 -17.65 8.95
N LYS A 43 -3.87 -18.11 10.11
CA LYS A 43 -4.84 -17.38 10.95
C LYS A 43 -4.27 -16.21 11.78
N GLY A 44 -2.95 -16.07 11.88
CA GLY A 44 -2.26 -15.00 12.63
C GLY A 44 -1.99 -13.73 11.81
N TRP A 45 -1.51 -12.68 12.48
CA TRP A 45 -0.99 -11.46 11.85
C TRP A 45 0.52 -11.39 12.06
N VAL A 46 1.27 -11.22 10.98
CA VAL A 46 2.74 -11.19 11.01
C VAL A 46 3.23 -9.76 11.07
N GLU A 47 4.25 -9.47 11.89
CA GLU A 47 4.69 -8.10 12.10
C GLU A 47 5.23 -7.47 10.80
N LEU A 48 4.63 -6.34 10.45
CA LEU A 48 5.23 -5.32 9.60
C LEU A 48 5.66 -4.19 10.55
N GLU A 49 6.94 -4.24 10.97
CA GLU A 49 7.60 -3.44 12.04
C GLU A 49 6.73 -2.34 12.68
N SER A 50 6.12 -2.54 13.87
CA SER A 50 5.49 -1.44 14.65
C SER A 50 5.01 -1.55 16.19
N GLU A 51 5.35 -0.60 17.13
CA GLU A 51 5.04 -0.34 18.60
C GLU A 51 4.60 1.08 19.19
N PRO A 52 3.95 1.11 20.40
CA PRO A 52 2.93 2.08 20.86
C PRO A 52 3.16 2.84 22.22
N ARG A 53 2.25 3.78 22.60
CA ARG A 53 1.84 4.05 24.02
C ARG A 53 0.50 4.79 24.22
N ALA A 54 -0.07 4.73 25.45
CA ALA A 54 -1.49 4.96 25.82
C ALA A 54 -1.78 6.04 26.91
N LEU A 55 -2.98 6.69 26.90
CA LEU A 55 -4.01 6.85 27.98
C LEU A 55 -5.06 8.00 27.74
N LEU A 56 -6.23 7.88 28.41
CA LEU A 56 -7.64 8.36 28.20
C LEU A 56 -8.02 9.82 28.67
N PRO A 57 -9.32 10.25 28.76
CA PRO A 57 -10.35 10.53 27.72
C PRO A 57 -11.07 11.90 27.87
N SER A 58 -11.87 12.37 26.89
CA SER A 58 -13.12 13.13 27.16
C SER A 58 -14.10 13.14 25.97
N ALA A 59 -15.38 13.34 26.26
CA ALA A 59 -16.51 12.97 25.44
C ALA A 59 -17.05 14.13 24.57
N TRP A 60 -16.99 13.99 23.23
CA TRP A 60 -18.05 14.38 22.29
C TRP A 60 -17.70 14.04 20.82
N MET A 61 -18.75 13.89 19.99
CA MET A 61 -18.82 13.82 18.51
C MET A 61 -18.88 12.46 17.78
N GLN A 62 -20.03 12.27 17.12
CA GLN A 62 -20.53 11.02 16.51
C GLN A 62 -20.35 10.89 14.97
N ALA A 63 -19.51 11.69 14.32
CA ALA A 63 -19.33 11.59 12.86
C ALA A 63 -18.07 10.79 12.45
N VAL A 64 -16.91 11.08 13.06
CA VAL A 64 -15.61 10.45 12.71
C VAL A 64 -15.39 9.10 13.40
N LEU A 65 -16.04 8.88 14.54
CA LEU A 65 -16.05 7.58 15.24
C LEU A 65 -16.57 6.43 14.38
N LYS A 66 -17.44 6.72 13.40
CA LYS A 66 -17.95 5.72 12.46
C LYS A 66 -16.96 5.33 11.37
N LYS A 67 -15.72 5.82 11.37
CA LYS A 67 -14.72 5.44 10.36
C LYS A 67 -13.36 5.02 10.91
N HIS A 68 -13.08 5.39 12.15
CA HIS A 68 -11.87 5.01 12.89
C HIS A 68 -11.86 3.52 13.25
N CYS A 69 -10.73 2.85 13.02
CA CYS A 69 -10.50 1.47 13.43
C CYS A 69 -9.43 1.43 14.51
N GLY A 70 -9.77 0.83 15.67
CA GLY A 70 -8.77 0.55 16.70
C GLY A 70 -7.96 -0.70 16.37
N GLN A 71 -6.71 -0.75 16.77
CA GLN A 71 -5.87 -1.94 16.62
C GLN A 71 -6.28 -2.98 17.68
N THR A 72 -6.83 -4.10 17.22
CA THR A 72 -7.30 -5.19 18.09
C THR A 72 -6.42 -6.44 18.03
N THR A 73 -5.44 -6.47 17.12
CA THR A 73 -4.43 -7.51 16.99
C THR A 73 -3.05 -6.89 16.87
N ASN A 74 -2.06 -7.51 17.53
CA ASN A 74 -0.65 -7.18 17.33
C ASN A 74 -0.33 -7.31 15.83
N ASN A 75 0.66 -6.55 15.35
CA ASN A 75 1.20 -6.66 13.98
C ASN A 75 0.32 -6.14 12.82
N ALA A 76 -0.89 -5.62 13.07
CA ALA A 76 -1.79 -5.13 12.03
C ALA A 76 -1.75 -3.61 11.77
N CYS A 77 -0.93 -2.88 12.53
CA CYS A 77 -0.81 -1.42 12.57
C CYS A 77 -0.68 -0.73 11.20
N ALA A 78 0.21 -1.20 10.31
CA ALA A 78 0.36 -0.63 8.96
C ALA A 78 -0.94 -0.73 8.13
N THR A 79 -1.61 -1.88 8.19
CA THR A 79 -2.90 -2.10 7.50
C THR A 79 -4.00 -1.25 8.13
N VAL A 80 -4.05 -1.16 9.45
CA VAL A 80 -5.03 -0.31 10.16
C VAL A 80 -4.86 1.16 9.76
N ALA A 81 -3.62 1.67 9.70
CA ALA A 81 -3.35 3.04 9.29
C ALA A 81 -3.75 3.32 7.84
N LEU A 82 -3.40 2.42 6.90
CA LEU A 82 -3.83 2.54 5.49
C LEU A 82 -5.36 2.51 5.36
N LEU A 83 -6.04 1.61 6.07
CA LEU A 83 -7.51 1.55 6.05
C LEU A 83 -8.13 2.80 6.69
N ASN A 84 -7.55 3.34 7.76
CA ASN A 84 -7.99 4.60 8.35
C ASN A 84 -7.88 5.77 7.34
N ILE A 85 -6.88 5.78 6.46
CA ILE A 85 -6.78 6.77 5.37
C ILE A 85 -7.86 6.49 4.32
N LEU A 86 -7.87 5.30 3.73
CA LEU A 86 -8.72 4.94 2.59
C LEU A 86 -10.23 5.00 2.91
N MET A 87 -10.65 4.60 4.11
CA MET A 87 -12.06 4.63 4.48
C MET A 87 -12.61 6.05 4.69
N ASN A 88 -11.72 7.02 4.94
CA ASN A 88 -12.04 8.43 5.12
C ASN A 88 -11.87 9.26 3.85
N ALA A 89 -11.13 8.78 2.86
CA ALA A 89 -11.01 9.42 1.55
C ALA A 89 -12.38 9.54 0.83
N ARG A 90 -12.54 10.65 0.11
CA ARG A 90 -13.67 10.94 -0.78
C ARG A 90 -13.25 10.61 -2.21
N ASP A 91 -14.22 10.22 -3.03
CA ASP A 91 -14.05 10.08 -4.49
C ASP A 91 -12.92 9.13 -4.92
N ILE A 92 -12.69 8.07 -4.15
CA ILE A 92 -11.76 7.00 -4.50
C ILE A 92 -12.49 5.71 -4.83
N ASP A 93 -11.98 4.96 -5.81
CA ASP A 93 -12.38 3.59 -6.04
C ASP A 93 -11.63 2.66 -5.07
N LEU A 94 -12.37 2.05 -4.14
CA LEU A 94 -11.84 1.09 -3.17
C LEU A 94 -11.79 -0.33 -3.72
N GLY A 95 -12.38 -0.59 -4.89
CA GLY A 95 -12.68 -1.92 -5.37
C GLY A 95 -13.75 -2.61 -4.53
N GLN A 96 -14.17 -3.79 -5.00
CA GLN A 96 -15.32 -4.51 -4.43
C GLN A 96 -15.11 -4.88 -2.94
N GLN A 97 -14.01 -5.56 -2.61
CA GLN A 97 -13.79 -6.13 -1.26
C GLN A 97 -13.76 -5.05 -0.16
N LEU A 98 -13.06 -3.94 -0.41
CA LEU A 98 -12.97 -2.85 0.57
C LEU A 98 -14.24 -2.00 0.60
N THR A 99 -14.96 -1.86 -0.51
CA THR A 99 -16.28 -1.21 -0.54
C THR A 99 -17.30 -1.99 0.30
N GLU A 100 -17.39 -3.30 0.10
CA GLU A 100 -18.26 -4.18 0.90
C GLU A 100 -17.86 -4.17 2.38
N PHE A 101 -16.57 -4.12 2.69
CA PHE A 101 -16.09 -3.98 4.05
C PHE A 101 -16.50 -2.63 4.67
N ARG A 102 -16.33 -1.52 3.93
CA ARG A 102 -16.71 -0.17 4.35
C ARG A 102 -18.19 -0.08 4.71
N GLU A 103 -19.06 -0.61 3.85
CA GLU A 103 -20.51 -0.56 4.08
C GLU A 103 -20.94 -1.47 5.24
N ARG A 104 -20.42 -2.70 5.33
CA ARG A 104 -20.74 -3.61 6.44
C ARG A 104 -20.30 -3.07 7.80
N THR A 105 -19.17 -2.39 7.86
CA THR A 105 -18.63 -1.88 9.12
C THR A 105 -19.16 -0.49 9.49
N ARG A 106 -19.91 0.18 8.60
CA ARG A 106 -20.30 1.60 8.69
C ARG A 106 -20.94 2.00 10.02
N SER A 107 -21.75 1.14 10.62
CA SER A 107 -22.47 1.37 11.88
C SER A 107 -21.73 0.88 13.12
N LEU A 108 -20.59 0.19 12.96
CA LEU A 108 -19.84 -0.39 14.07
C LEU A 108 -19.06 0.67 14.85
N SER A 109 -18.85 0.40 16.14
CA SER A 109 -17.91 1.16 16.96
C SER A 109 -16.46 0.91 16.51
N THR A 110 -15.55 1.82 16.90
CA THR A 110 -14.11 1.70 16.61
C THR A 110 -13.52 0.34 16.97
N SER A 111 -13.87 -0.20 18.15
CA SER A 111 -13.36 -1.49 18.61
C SER A 111 -13.92 -2.65 17.79
N LEU A 112 -15.22 -2.63 17.46
CA LEU A 112 -15.85 -3.68 16.64
C LEU A 112 -15.36 -3.64 15.19
N ARG A 113 -15.07 -2.45 14.68
CA ARG A 113 -14.46 -2.28 13.36
C ARG A 113 -13.03 -2.80 13.34
N GLY A 114 -12.23 -2.50 14.37
CA GLY A 114 -10.92 -3.11 14.60
C GLY A 114 -11.00 -4.64 14.54
N HIS A 115 -11.92 -5.21 15.32
CA HIS A 115 -12.16 -6.65 15.31
C HIS A 115 -12.54 -7.18 13.92
N SER A 116 -13.39 -6.44 13.20
CA SER A 116 -13.79 -6.80 11.82
C SER A 116 -12.61 -6.80 10.85
N ILE A 117 -11.62 -5.90 11.01
CA ILE A 117 -10.35 -5.95 10.26
C ILE A 117 -9.60 -7.23 10.63
N SER A 118 -9.38 -7.46 11.93
CA SER A 118 -8.61 -8.61 12.42
C SER A 118 -9.20 -9.96 11.98
N SER A 119 -10.53 -10.05 11.87
CA SER A 119 -11.25 -11.26 11.44
C SER A 119 -11.44 -11.37 9.92
N ASN A 120 -11.08 -10.35 9.14
CA ASN A 120 -11.26 -10.36 7.69
C ASN A 120 -10.14 -11.18 7.03
N ALA A 121 -10.49 -12.37 6.55
CA ALA A 121 -9.56 -13.28 5.90
C ALA A 121 -8.88 -12.64 4.67
N PHE A 122 -9.63 -11.94 3.81
CA PHE A 122 -9.06 -11.28 2.63
C PHE A 122 -8.00 -10.25 3.01
N ILE A 123 -8.30 -9.34 3.95
CA ILE A 123 -7.35 -8.31 4.39
C ILE A 123 -6.11 -8.96 5.04
N ARG A 124 -6.30 -9.95 5.90
CA ARG A 124 -5.20 -10.69 6.55
C ARG A 124 -4.33 -11.43 5.53
N THR A 125 -4.92 -12.10 4.55
CA THR A 125 -4.20 -12.80 3.47
C THR A 125 -3.35 -11.81 2.66
N ILE A 126 -3.89 -10.65 2.28
CA ILE A 126 -3.13 -9.62 1.56
C ILE A 126 -1.99 -9.07 2.43
N HIS A 127 -2.23 -8.76 3.69
CA HIS A 127 -1.19 -8.30 4.62
C HIS A 127 -0.05 -9.32 4.72
N ASN A 128 -0.37 -10.57 5.03
CA ASN A 128 0.61 -11.66 5.19
C ASN A 128 1.30 -11.97 3.87
N SER A 129 0.68 -11.67 2.72
CA SER A 129 1.31 -11.87 1.43
C SER A 129 2.63 -11.11 1.30
N PHE A 130 2.88 -10.02 2.05
CA PHE A 130 4.12 -9.23 1.98
C PHE A 130 5.27 -9.76 2.86
N THR A 131 5.05 -10.84 3.61
CA THR A 131 6.00 -11.33 4.64
C THR A 131 6.70 -12.62 4.21
N ARG A 132 7.84 -12.94 4.85
CA ARG A 132 8.63 -14.17 4.60
C ARG A 132 8.11 -15.33 5.45
N ARG A 133 8.44 -16.56 5.04
CA ARG A 133 8.21 -17.76 5.86
C ARG A 133 8.86 -17.68 7.24
N MET A 134 10.06 -17.12 7.34
CA MET A 134 10.71 -16.90 8.64
C MET A 134 9.94 -15.91 9.54
N ASP A 135 9.30 -14.88 8.98
CA ASP A 135 8.51 -13.91 9.75
C ASP A 135 7.26 -14.58 10.36
N HIS A 136 6.65 -15.50 9.61
CA HIS A 136 5.54 -16.35 10.06
C HIS A 136 5.99 -17.26 11.21
N LEU A 137 7.11 -17.98 11.04
CA LEU A 137 7.67 -18.85 12.08
C LEU A 137 8.05 -18.08 13.35
N ASN A 138 8.62 -16.89 13.20
CA ASN A 138 8.93 -16.01 14.33
C ASN A 138 7.65 -15.55 15.05
N ALA A 139 6.59 -15.19 14.31
CA ALA A 139 5.31 -14.84 14.90
C ALA A 139 4.71 -16.01 15.70
N ASP A 140 4.76 -17.23 15.17
CA ASP A 140 4.32 -18.43 15.88
C ASP A 140 5.14 -18.70 17.15
N LEU A 141 6.47 -18.59 17.06
CA LEU A 141 7.37 -18.76 18.20
C LEU A 141 7.07 -17.73 19.29
N CYS A 142 6.80 -16.47 18.90
CA CYS A 142 6.39 -15.42 19.82
C CYS A 142 5.05 -15.77 20.50
N LEU A 143 4.04 -16.19 19.74
CA LEU A 143 2.74 -16.59 20.28
C LEU A 143 2.84 -17.80 21.22
N GLU A 144 3.65 -18.81 20.87
CA GLU A 144 3.90 -19.97 21.72
C GLU A 144 4.57 -19.55 23.04
N ASN A 145 5.58 -18.68 22.96
CA ASN A 145 6.27 -18.13 24.11
C ASN A 145 5.32 -17.31 25.01
N GLU A 146 4.43 -16.51 24.43
CA GLU A 146 3.39 -15.78 25.18
C GLU A 146 2.41 -16.74 25.87
N ALA A 147 1.93 -17.76 25.17
CA ALA A 147 1.04 -18.78 25.73
C ALA A 147 1.70 -19.53 26.90
N ARG A 148 2.98 -19.89 26.76
CA ARG A 148 3.79 -20.50 27.82
C ARG A 148 4.01 -19.56 29.01
N LYS A 149 4.30 -18.27 28.76
CA LYS A 149 4.48 -17.26 29.82
C LYS A 149 3.19 -16.96 30.56
N ARG A 150 2.02 -17.02 29.92
CA ARG A 150 0.71 -16.85 30.59
C ARG A 150 0.40 -17.96 31.60
N SER A 151 1.00 -19.16 31.47
CA SER A 151 0.89 -20.22 32.48
C SER A 151 1.75 -19.95 33.72
N ASN A 152 2.87 -19.22 33.57
CA ASN A 152 3.74 -18.79 34.66
C ASN A 152 3.52 -17.30 34.98
N ARG A 153 2.53 -17.01 35.83
CA ARG A 153 2.26 -15.64 36.34
C ARG A 153 3.51 -15.02 36.97
N ARG A 154 4.25 -14.22 36.19
CA ARG A 154 5.02 -13.01 36.58
C ARG A 154 6.06 -12.72 35.51
N ARG A 155 5.69 -11.87 34.56
CA ARG A 155 6.50 -10.77 34.01
C ARG A 155 5.78 -10.26 32.77
N GLN A 156 5.29 -9.04 32.86
CA GLN A 156 4.92 -8.25 31.69
C GLN A 156 6.25 -7.96 30.99
N SER A 157 6.60 -8.77 29.98
CA SER A 157 7.72 -8.41 29.12
C SER A 157 7.27 -7.23 28.30
N THR A 158 7.95 -6.10 28.47
CA THR A 158 8.17 -5.15 27.39
C THR A 158 8.83 -5.94 26.26
N LEU A 159 8.01 -6.49 25.37
CA LEU A 159 8.49 -6.82 24.04
C LEU A 159 8.92 -5.50 23.41
N GLU A 160 9.88 -5.59 22.50
CA GLU A 160 10.46 -4.47 21.77
C GLU A 160 10.04 -4.69 20.31
N TYR A 161 8.81 -4.33 19.96
CA TYR A 161 8.24 -4.35 18.60
C TYR A 161 8.69 -3.05 17.82
N GLY A 162 8.36 -2.91 16.53
CA GLY A 162 8.91 -1.87 15.61
C GLY A 162 8.37 -0.40 15.67
N TYR A 163 8.30 0.33 14.53
CA TYR A 163 7.73 1.71 14.32
C TYR A 163 6.28 2.01 14.81
N HIS A 164 5.62 3.17 14.68
CA HIS A 164 4.13 3.20 14.88
C HIS A 164 3.44 4.05 13.85
N PHE A 165 2.30 3.55 13.40
CA PHE A 165 1.57 4.16 12.31
C PHE A 165 0.44 5.02 12.84
N ILE A 166 0.60 6.33 12.64
CA ILE A 166 -0.43 7.33 12.89
C ILE A 166 -0.83 7.91 11.55
N ALA A 167 -2.14 7.90 11.25
CA ALA A 167 -2.67 8.46 10.02
C ALA A 167 -3.19 9.88 10.25
N TYR A 168 -2.85 10.81 9.36
CA TYR A 168 -3.43 12.14 9.33
C TYR A 168 -4.32 12.27 8.09
N VAL A 169 -5.57 12.69 8.27
CA VAL A 169 -6.56 12.73 7.18
C VAL A 169 -7.39 14.01 7.20
N PRO A 170 -7.67 14.63 6.05
CA PRO A 170 -8.71 15.63 5.92
C PRO A 170 -10.09 14.93 5.85
N PHE A 171 -10.99 15.25 6.77
CA PHE A 171 -12.35 14.74 6.75
C PHE A 171 -13.33 15.78 7.31
N ASP A 172 -14.41 16.02 6.57
CA ASP A 172 -15.51 16.90 6.96
C ASP A 172 -15.07 18.32 7.36
N GLY A 173 -14.26 18.93 6.48
CA GLY A 173 -13.75 20.30 6.67
C GLY A 173 -12.71 20.43 7.78
N HIS A 174 -12.22 19.33 8.36
CA HIS A 174 -11.23 19.34 9.44
C HIS A 174 -10.12 18.32 9.19
N VAL A 175 -8.98 18.54 9.83
CA VAL A 175 -7.87 17.59 9.86
C VAL A 175 -7.95 16.76 11.13
N TRP A 176 -7.78 15.45 10.95
CA TRP A 176 -7.88 14.46 12.00
C TRP A 176 -6.62 13.63 12.08
N GLU A 177 -6.22 13.31 13.29
CA GLU A 177 -5.24 12.29 13.60
C GLU A 177 -5.97 11.02 14.03
N LEU A 178 -5.65 9.92 13.36
CA LEU A 178 -6.20 8.59 13.55
C LEU A 178 -5.07 7.67 14.02
N ASP A 179 -5.01 7.45 15.32
CA ASP A 179 -4.10 6.53 15.97
C ASP A 179 -4.87 5.26 16.39
N GLY A 180 -4.47 4.10 15.86
CA GLY A 180 -5.10 2.81 16.15
C GLY A 180 -5.05 2.40 17.62
N LEU A 181 -4.14 2.97 18.41
CA LEU A 181 -3.99 2.70 19.85
C LEU A 181 -4.85 3.62 20.71
N GLN A 182 -5.31 4.74 20.13
CA GLN A 182 -6.14 5.70 20.84
C GLN A 182 -7.62 5.32 20.74
N SER A 183 -8.33 5.53 21.84
CA SER A 183 -9.76 5.21 21.94
C SER A 183 -10.65 6.07 21.02
N CYS A 184 -10.15 7.23 20.58
CA CYS A 184 -10.87 8.14 19.72
C CYS A 184 -9.92 8.92 18.78
N PRO A 185 -10.42 9.31 17.58
CA PRO A 185 -9.74 10.27 16.72
C PRO A 185 -9.44 11.59 17.42
N LEU A 186 -8.29 12.19 17.11
CA LEU A 186 -7.94 13.52 17.59
C LEU A 186 -8.22 14.56 16.49
N LYS A 187 -9.04 15.55 16.81
CA LYS A 187 -9.35 16.67 15.92
C LYS A 187 -8.26 17.72 16.01
N LEU A 188 -7.56 18.02 14.91
CA LEU A 188 -6.44 18.95 14.91
C LEU A 188 -6.87 20.40 14.63
N GLY A 189 -7.67 20.62 13.58
CA GLY A 189 -8.09 21.95 13.18
C GLY A 189 -8.96 21.96 11.91
N PRO A 190 -9.57 23.10 11.55
CA PRO A 190 -10.29 23.25 10.29
C PRO A 190 -9.34 23.26 9.08
N VAL A 191 -9.78 22.75 7.94
CA VAL A 191 -9.05 22.87 6.66
C VAL A 191 -9.22 24.30 6.14
N VAL A 192 -8.11 25.00 5.94
CA VAL A 192 -8.06 26.37 5.40
C VAL A 192 -7.41 26.30 4.01
N ASP A 193 -8.00 26.95 3.01
CA ASP A 193 -7.46 27.11 1.65
C ASP A 193 -6.99 25.82 0.94
N ALA A 194 -7.74 24.72 1.14
CA ALA A 194 -7.51 23.38 0.57
C ALA A 194 -6.19 22.67 0.96
N ASP A 195 -5.20 23.38 1.50
CA ASP A 195 -3.97 22.78 2.03
C ASP A 195 -4.14 22.34 3.49
N TRP A 196 -4.69 21.14 3.66
CA TRP A 196 -4.82 20.51 4.96
C TRP A 196 -3.47 20.13 5.59
N THR A 197 -2.39 20.04 4.79
CA THR A 197 -1.08 19.59 5.28
C THR A 197 -0.40 20.64 6.15
N ALA A 198 -0.68 21.93 5.93
CA ALA A 198 -0.25 23.03 6.79
C ALA A 198 -0.73 22.89 8.24
N ILE A 199 -1.87 22.23 8.47
CA ILE A 199 -2.42 21.96 9.80
C ILE A 199 -1.76 20.72 10.44
N ALA A 200 -1.49 19.68 9.65
CA ALA A 200 -0.89 18.44 10.15
C ALA A 200 0.62 18.59 10.44
N LYS A 201 1.34 19.37 9.61
CA LYS A 201 2.79 19.58 9.70
C LYS A 201 3.30 19.93 11.12
N PRO A 202 2.79 20.97 11.81
CA PRO A 202 3.30 21.32 13.14
C PRO A 202 3.06 20.22 14.18
N GLN A 203 2.02 19.40 14.01
CA GLN A 203 1.74 18.27 14.90
C GLN A 203 2.74 17.13 14.68
N ILE A 204 3.08 16.85 13.42
CA ILE A 204 4.11 15.87 13.04
C ILE A 204 5.47 16.32 13.57
N GLU A 205 5.85 17.60 13.35
CA GLU A 205 7.12 18.16 13.83
C GLU A 205 7.21 18.14 15.35
N ALA A 206 6.15 18.55 16.06
CA ALA A 206 6.10 18.50 17.52
C ALA A 206 6.25 17.07 18.05
N ARG A 207 5.63 16.09 17.40
CA ARG A 207 5.77 14.68 17.76
C ARG A 207 7.19 14.19 17.52
N MET A 208 7.79 14.45 16.36
CA MET A 208 9.19 14.07 16.10
C MET A 208 10.15 14.72 17.10
N PHE A 209 9.90 15.97 17.50
CA PHE A 209 10.70 16.69 18.48
C PHE A 209 10.66 16.04 19.88
N GLN A 210 9.49 15.57 20.33
CA GLN A 210 9.34 14.91 21.64
C GLN A 210 10.24 13.68 21.83
N TYR A 211 10.61 13.02 20.74
CA TYR A 211 11.41 11.79 20.76
C TYR A 211 12.87 11.97 20.34
N GLN A 212 13.32 13.21 20.08
CA GLN A 212 14.70 13.50 19.64
C GLN A 212 15.80 12.94 20.57
N GLY A 213 15.50 12.72 21.86
CA GLY A 213 16.44 12.15 22.83
C GLY A 213 16.41 10.62 22.99
N SER A 214 15.42 9.93 22.41
CA SER A 214 15.18 8.50 22.66
C SER A 214 14.96 7.66 21.40
N GLN A 215 14.56 8.25 20.28
CA GLN A 215 14.24 7.53 19.04
C GLN A 215 14.90 8.22 17.84
N LEU A 216 15.66 7.46 17.05
CA LEU A 216 16.52 8.00 15.99
C LEU A 216 15.93 7.86 14.58
N SER A 217 14.82 7.14 14.40
CA SER A 217 14.24 6.87 13.08
C SER A 217 12.74 7.14 13.02
N PHE A 218 12.34 7.88 11.99
CA PHE A 218 10.93 8.12 11.63
C PHE A 218 10.76 7.84 10.14
N ASN A 219 9.59 7.35 9.77
CA ASN A 219 9.17 7.24 8.39
C ASN A 219 7.88 8.06 8.20
N LEU A 220 7.86 8.92 7.19
CA LEU A 220 6.69 9.69 6.79
C LEU A 220 6.32 9.31 5.37
N LEU A 221 5.11 8.77 5.19
CA LEU A 221 4.60 8.32 3.91
C LEU A 221 3.33 9.11 3.56
N ALA A 222 3.10 9.33 2.28
CA ALA A 222 1.88 9.94 1.75
C ALA A 222 1.15 8.94 0.83
N VAL A 223 -0.16 8.82 1.01
CA VAL A 223 -1.02 8.09 0.08
C VAL A 223 -1.52 9.07 -0.97
N CYS A 224 -1.05 8.90 -2.21
CA CYS A 224 -1.31 9.81 -3.32
C CYS A 224 -2.13 9.13 -4.44
N GLY A 225 -2.74 9.93 -5.30
CA GLY A 225 -3.34 9.44 -6.54
C GLY A 225 -2.28 8.83 -7.46
N SER A 226 -2.69 7.87 -8.29
CA SER A 226 -1.78 7.19 -9.21
C SER A 226 -1.24 8.15 -10.27
N SER A 227 0.09 8.30 -10.31
CA SER A 227 0.78 9.06 -11.36
C SER A 227 0.51 8.45 -12.75
N LEU A 228 0.46 7.11 -12.87
CA LEU A 228 0.12 6.44 -14.12
C LEU A 228 -1.24 6.87 -14.67
N LEU A 229 -2.27 6.91 -13.82
CA LEU A 229 -3.60 7.36 -14.24
C LEU A 229 -3.58 8.81 -14.72
N ARG A 230 -2.86 9.69 -14.00
CA ARG A 230 -2.72 11.11 -14.37
C ARG A 230 -1.99 11.29 -15.72
N HIS A 231 -0.89 10.57 -15.92
CA HIS A 231 -0.16 10.60 -17.20
C HIS A 231 -1.00 9.98 -18.32
N GLY A 232 -1.72 8.89 -18.08
CA GLY A 232 -2.66 8.30 -19.03
C GLY A 232 -3.77 9.27 -19.45
N GLN A 233 -4.39 9.98 -18.51
CA GLN A 233 -5.37 11.04 -18.79
C GLN A 233 -4.77 12.18 -19.62
N THR A 234 -3.54 12.58 -19.30
CA THR A 234 -2.83 13.62 -20.06
C THR A 234 -2.58 13.16 -21.50
N ILE A 235 -2.13 11.92 -21.69
CA ILE A 235 -1.94 11.31 -23.02
C ILE A 235 -3.26 11.30 -23.80
N ALA A 236 -4.35 10.81 -23.21
CA ALA A 236 -5.67 10.78 -23.85
C ALA A 236 -6.12 12.19 -24.26
N THR A 237 -5.94 13.18 -23.38
CA THR A 237 -6.29 14.59 -23.60
C THR A 237 -5.49 15.23 -24.72
N MET A 238 -4.16 15.04 -24.73
CA MET A 238 -3.29 15.59 -25.78
C MET A 238 -3.57 14.94 -27.13
N VAL A 239 -3.86 13.64 -27.16
CA VAL A 239 -4.18 12.94 -28.41
C VAL A 239 -5.53 13.39 -28.96
N ALA A 240 -6.55 13.52 -28.11
CA ALA A 240 -7.85 14.06 -28.52
C ALA A 240 -7.70 15.48 -29.08
N ALA A 241 -6.89 16.32 -28.42
CA ALA A 241 -6.55 17.66 -28.91
C ALA A 241 -5.90 17.64 -30.29
N MET A 242 -4.90 16.78 -30.51
CA MET A 242 -4.25 16.61 -31.82
C MET A 242 -5.25 16.16 -32.89
N GLN A 243 -6.13 15.19 -32.59
CA GLN A 243 -7.14 14.70 -33.54
C GLN A 243 -8.13 15.80 -33.94
N VAL A 244 -8.58 16.61 -32.98
CA VAL A 244 -9.48 17.74 -33.25
C VAL A 244 -8.80 18.79 -34.14
N MET A 245 -7.54 19.14 -33.86
CA MET A 245 -6.79 20.09 -34.70
C MET A 245 -6.56 19.54 -36.11
N GLN A 246 -6.15 18.27 -36.22
CA GLN A 246 -5.95 17.61 -37.52
C GLN A 246 -7.25 17.58 -38.33
N MET A 247 -8.38 17.25 -37.71
CA MET A 247 -9.68 17.24 -38.38
C MET A 247 -10.09 18.64 -38.84
N HIS A 248 -9.88 19.67 -38.01
CA HIS A 248 -10.21 21.05 -38.33
C HIS A 248 -9.41 21.59 -39.53
N PHE A 249 -8.11 21.32 -39.60
CA PHE A 249 -7.23 21.85 -40.66
C PHE A 249 -7.12 20.97 -41.90
N LYS A 250 -7.72 19.77 -41.90
CA LYS A 250 -7.74 18.86 -43.06
C LYS A 250 -8.43 19.47 -44.29
N ASP A 251 -9.53 20.20 -44.07
CA ASP A 251 -10.36 20.76 -45.14
C ASP A 251 -10.04 22.24 -45.44
N GLY A 252 -9.39 22.95 -44.49
CA GLY A 252 -9.23 24.41 -44.49
C GLY A 252 -8.01 24.98 -45.24
N HIS A 253 -7.21 24.16 -45.93
CA HIS A 253 -6.00 24.58 -46.67
C HIS A 253 -4.96 25.33 -45.81
N ASN A 254 -4.36 24.66 -44.81
CA ASN A 254 -3.14 25.15 -44.14
C ASN A 254 -1.95 24.25 -44.51
N PRO A 255 -1.16 24.60 -45.54
CA PRO A 255 -0.05 23.77 -46.02
C PRO A 255 1.08 23.67 -44.99
N MET A 256 1.32 24.72 -44.19
CA MET A 256 2.36 24.71 -43.17
C MET A 256 2.03 23.70 -42.06
N PHE A 257 0.80 23.69 -41.57
CA PHE A 257 0.31 22.73 -40.59
C PHE A 257 0.30 21.30 -41.15
N ASN A 258 -0.18 21.11 -42.38
CA ASN A 258 -0.20 19.77 -43.00
C ASN A 258 1.22 19.21 -43.22
N ASN A 259 2.19 20.07 -43.56
CA ASN A 259 3.59 19.69 -43.64
C ASN A 259 4.17 19.34 -42.27
N LEU A 260 3.82 20.10 -41.22
CA LEU A 260 4.23 19.81 -39.84
C LEU A 260 3.69 18.45 -39.37
N VAL A 261 2.40 18.18 -39.61
CA VAL A 261 1.77 16.89 -39.25
C VAL A 261 2.39 15.73 -40.03
N SER A 262 2.69 15.93 -41.32
CA SER A 262 3.27 14.89 -42.18
C SER A 262 4.75 14.60 -41.90
N SER A 263 5.47 15.61 -41.39
CA SER A 263 6.89 15.49 -41.01
C SER A 263 7.06 14.97 -39.59
N ASP A 264 5.98 14.90 -38.80
CA ASP A 264 6.06 14.41 -37.43
C ASP A 264 6.30 12.90 -37.42
N GLU A 265 7.31 12.50 -36.66
CA GLU A 265 7.52 11.11 -36.30
C GLU A 265 6.43 10.74 -35.29
N HIS A 266 5.32 10.17 -35.78
CA HIS A 266 4.19 9.76 -34.95
C HIS A 266 4.69 8.84 -33.82
N LEU A 267 4.88 9.40 -32.62
CA LEU A 267 5.29 8.66 -31.43
C LEU A 267 4.31 7.52 -31.11
N LEU A 268 3.03 7.76 -31.41
CA LEU A 268 1.95 6.81 -31.30
C LEU A 268 1.01 6.98 -32.51
N ASP A 269 0.83 5.90 -33.25
CA ASP A 269 -0.27 5.72 -34.17
C ASP A 269 -1.52 5.34 -33.38
N MET A 270 -2.25 6.37 -32.95
CA MET A 270 -3.45 6.23 -32.11
C MET A 270 -4.64 5.62 -32.88
N THR A 271 -4.46 5.22 -34.14
CA THR A 271 -5.40 4.34 -34.87
C THR A 271 -5.19 2.86 -34.53
N LYS A 272 -4.06 2.51 -33.90
CA LYS A 272 -3.71 1.15 -33.49
C LYS A 272 -4.06 0.90 -32.02
N PRO A 273 -5.02 0.00 -31.73
CA PRO A 273 -5.40 -0.34 -30.35
C PRO A 273 -4.24 -0.86 -29.49
N THR A 274 -3.26 -1.52 -30.10
CA THR A 274 -2.09 -2.11 -29.39
C THR A 274 -1.19 -1.08 -28.73
N GLN A 275 -1.15 0.14 -29.26
CA GLN A 275 -0.37 1.23 -28.67
C GLN A 275 -1.11 1.92 -27.53
N LEU A 276 -2.45 1.94 -27.57
CA LEU A 276 -3.29 2.46 -26.48
C LEU A 276 -3.24 1.56 -25.25
N THR A 277 -3.17 0.24 -25.46
CA THR A 277 -3.09 -0.73 -24.37
C THR A 277 -1.82 -0.60 -23.54
N GLU A 278 -0.73 -0.05 -24.09
CA GLU A 278 0.50 0.25 -23.30
C GLU A 278 0.19 1.22 -22.15
N PHE A 279 -0.71 2.17 -22.39
CA PHE A 279 -1.08 3.23 -21.45
C PHE A 279 -2.36 2.94 -20.67
N ASN A 280 -2.88 1.72 -20.75
CA ASN A 280 -4.18 1.33 -20.21
C ASN A 280 -5.31 2.25 -20.71
N LEU A 281 -5.24 2.67 -21.96
CA LEU A 281 -6.22 3.52 -22.62
C LEU A 281 -7.00 2.73 -23.68
N THR A 282 -8.23 3.16 -23.91
CA THR A 282 -9.09 2.71 -25.01
C THR A 282 -9.37 3.86 -25.97
N LEU A 283 -9.89 3.53 -27.15
CA LEU A 283 -10.37 4.56 -28.09
C LEU A 283 -11.48 5.42 -27.48
N SER A 284 -12.34 4.84 -26.63
CA SER A 284 -13.40 5.58 -25.95
C SER A 284 -12.83 6.60 -24.97
N ASP A 285 -11.71 6.30 -24.32
CA ASP A 285 -11.07 7.23 -23.37
C ASP A 285 -10.56 8.48 -24.10
N ILE A 286 -10.04 8.32 -25.32
CA ILE A 286 -9.63 9.44 -26.18
C ILE A 286 -10.84 10.25 -26.62
N GLN A 287 -11.89 9.58 -27.11
CA GLN A 287 -13.11 10.25 -27.59
C GLN A 287 -13.81 11.07 -26.50
N ASN A 288 -13.75 10.58 -25.26
CA ASN A 288 -14.38 11.22 -24.10
C ASN A 288 -13.40 12.13 -23.33
N ALA A 289 -12.15 12.28 -23.77
CA ALA A 289 -11.16 13.08 -23.07
C ALA A 289 -11.53 14.57 -23.10
N GLU A 290 -11.36 15.26 -21.97
CA GLU A 290 -11.61 16.69 -21.90
C GLU A 290 -10.49 17.47 -22.59
N LEU A 291 -10.83 18.25 -23.63
CA LEU A 291 -9.83 19.08 -24.29
C LEU A 291 -9.28 20.18 -23.34
N PRO A 292 -8.00 20.58 -23.51
CA PRO A 292 -7.40 21.69 -22.78
C PRO A 292 -8.25 22.96 -22.88
N ALA A 293 -8.36 23.72 -21.80
CA ALA A 293 -9.20 24.92 -21.74
C ALA A 293 -8.74 25.96 -22.76
N GLU A 294 -7.42 26.09 -22.92
CA GLU A 294 -6.77 26.97 -23.88
C GLU A 294 -7.23 26.61 -25.29
N LEU A 295 -7.20 25.32 -25.66
CA LEU A 295 -7.64 24.82 -26.96
C LEU A 295 -9.15 25.00 -27.18
N LYS A 296 -9.99 24.78 -26.15
CA LYS A 296 -11.44 25.03 -26.24
C LYS A 296 -11.74 26.50 -26.55
N LEU A 297 -11.08 27.42 -25.85
CA LEU A 297 -11.22 28.87 -26.06
C LEU A 297 -10.78 29.28 -27.46
N VAL A 298 -9.73 28.64 -27.93
CA VAL A 298 -9.08 28.83 -29.21
C VAL A 298 -9.96 28.38 -30.38
N ILE A 299 -10.50 27.16 -30.34
CA ILE A 299 -11.39 26.59 -31.37
C ILE A 299 -12.67 27.40 -31.50
N SER A 300 -13.11 28.03 -30.40
CA SER A 300 -14.31 28.86 -30.37
C SER A 300 -14.13 30.23 -31.06
N ARG A 301 -12.91 30.61 -31.46
CA ARG A 301 -12.63 31.91 -32.10
C ARG A 301 -12.84 31.83 -33.62
N PRO A 302 -13.58 32.77 -34.24
CA PRO A 302 -13.77 32.83 -35.69
C PRO A 302 -12.46 33.01 -36.49
N SER A 303 -11.42 33.55 -35.86
CA SER A 303 -10.14 33.93 -36.48
C SER A 303 -9.01 32.94 -36.20
N TRP A 304 -9.30 31.71 -35.79
CA TRP A 304 -8.32 30.64 -35.48
C TRP A 304 -7.45 30.20 -36.69
N LEU A 305 -7.56 30.88 -37.82
CA LEU A 305 -6.96 30.52 -39.11
C LEU A 305 -5.55 31.09 -39.36
N VAL A 306 -4.91 31.75 -38.38
CA VAL A 306 -3.52 32.19 -38.57
C VAL A 306 -2.59 30.99 -38.47
N GLU A 307 -1.88 30.69 -39.56
CA GLU A 307 -1.15 29.43 -39.72
C GLU A 307 -0.03 29.23 -38.68
N GLU A 308 0.64 30.30 -38.25
CA GLU A 308 1.72 30.27 -37.26
C GLU A 308 1.22 29.88 -35.86
N ASP A 309 0.12 30.47 -35.39
CA ASP A 309 -0.46 30.18 -34.07
C ASP A 309 -0.90 28.71 -33.95
N ALA A 310 -1.49 28.15 -35.01
CA ALA A 310 -1.93 26.76 -35.03
C ALA A 310 -0.75 25.77 -34.98
N CYS A 311 0.36 26.09 -35.66
CA CYS A 311 1.56 25.27 -35.62
C CYS A 311 2.22 25.30 -34.23
N ASP A 312 2.27 26.46 -33.58
CA ASP A 312 2.86 26.60 -32.25
C ASP A 312 2.05 25.86 -31.18
N VAL A 313 0.72 26.00 -31.20
CA VAL A 313 -0.16 25.22 -30.31
C VAL A 313 -0.02 23.72 -30.55
N PHE A 314 0.10 23.29 -31.80
CA PHE A 314 0.30 21.88 -32.12
C PHE A 314 1.64 21.34 -31.62
N ARG A 315 2.74 22.10 -31.79
CA ARG A 315 4.06 21.74 -31.26
C ARG A 315 4.05 21.64 -29.73
N GLU A 316 3.34 22.55 -29.06
CA GLU A 316 3.19 22.52 -27.61
C GLU A 316 2.43 21.26 -27.15
N ILE A 317 1.31 20.93 -27.80
CA ILE A 317 0.56 19.70 -27.53
C ILE A 317 1.44 18.46 -27.78
N GLN A 318 2.21 18.44 -28.88
CA GLN A 318 3.15 17.36 -29.16
C GLN A 318 4.19 17.23 -28.04
N SER A 319 4.80 18.35 -27.63
CA SER A 319 5.79 18.40 -26.54
C SER A 319 5.22 17.81 -25.24
N GLN A 320 4.02 18.25 -24.84
CA GLN A 320 3.31 17.74 -23.66
C GLN A 320 2.97 16.25 -23.78
N LEU A 321 2.57 15.78 -24.97
CA LEU A 321 2.35 14.37 -25.23
C LEU A 321 3.65 13.56 -25.09
N LYS A 322 4.77 14.02 -25.67
CA LYS A 322 6.08 13.33 -25.55
C LYS A 322 6.48 13.23 -24.08
N ALA A 323 6.35 14.32 -23.34
CA ALA A 323 6.65 14.37 -21.91
C ALA A 323 5.77 13.39 -21.12
N ALA A 324 4.45 13.42 -21.32
CA ALA A 324 3.52 12.54 -20.61
C ALA A 324 3.78 11.04 -20.89
N ILE A 325 4.09 10.67 -22.14
CA ILE A 325 4.49 9.30 -22.51
C ILE A 325 5.76 8.89 -21.78
N ASN A 326 6.77 9.75 -21.75
CA ASN A 326 8.04 9.46 -21.11
C ASN A 326 7.88 9.27 -19.60
N GLU A 327 7.16 10.19 -18.93
CA GLU A 327 6.86 10.10 -17.50
C GLU A 327 6.06 8.84 -17.16
N TYR A 328 5.06 8.48 -17.99
CA TYR A 328 4.32 7.22 -17.81
C TYR A 328 5.24 5.99 -17.85
N ARG A 329 6.17 5.93 -18.80
CA ARG A 329 7.12 4.82 -18.94
C ARG A 329 8.11 4.74 -17.78
N ILE A 330 8.60 5.90 -17.31
CA ILE A 330 9.45 5.98 -16.11
C ILE A 330 8.71 5.44 -14.89
N GLU A 331 7.48 5.90 -14.67
CA GLU A 331 6.66 5.46 -13.55
C GLU A 331 6.38 3.95 -13.62
N LEU A 332 6.11 3.41 -14.81
CA LEU A 332 5.94 1.98 -15.01
C LEU A 332 7.21 1.19 -14.67
N SER A 333 8.39 1.74 -14.97
CA SER A 333 9.67 1.15 -14.58
C SER A 333 9.83 1.14 -13.05
N ASN A 334 9.55 2.26 -12.39
CA ASN A 334 9.62 2.39 -10.93
C ASN A 334 8.72 1.36 -10.24
N ILE A 335 7.48 1.18 -10.73
CA ILE A 335 6.55 0.18 -10.19
C ILE A 335 7.11 -1.24 -10.35
N ARG A 336 7.68 -1.58 -11.52
CA ARG A 336 8.30 -2.90 -11.75
C ARG A 336 9.49 -3.15 -10.83
N GLU A 337 10.30 -2.13 -10.59
CA GLU A 337 11.40 -2.18 -9.64
C GLU A 337 10.87 -2.43 -8.22
N ASP A 338 9.83 -1.73 -7.80
CA ASP A 338 9.19 -1.88 -6.49
C ASP A 338 8.60 -3.27 -6.28
N GLU A 339 7.90 -3.80 -7.28
CA GLU A 339 7.47 -5.19 -7.26
C GLU A 339 8.67 -6.16 -7.19
N GLY A 340 9.76 -5.83 -7.89
CA GLY A 340 11.03 -6.56 -7.80
C GLY A 340 11.60 -6.56 -6.39
N ARG A 341 11.57 -5.41 -5.71
CA ARG A 341 11.99 -5.26 -4.30
C ARG A 341 11.11 -6.11 -3.39
N VAL A 342 9.79 -6.08 -3.57
CA VAL A 342 8.84 -6.92 -2.80
C VAL A 342 9.10 -8.41 -3.04
N ARG A 343 9.26 -8.85 -4.30
CA ARG A 343 9.59 -10.25 -4.64
C ARG A 343 10.93 -10.67 -4.01
N SER A 344 11.93 -9.79 -4.04
CA SER A 344 13.25 -10.05 -3.47
C SER A 344 13.20 -10.13 -1.94
N ARG A 345 12.41 -9.27 -1.31
CA ARG A 345 12.16 -9.32 0.14
C ARG A 345 11.51 -10.62 0.58
N LYS A 346 10.74 -11.30 -0.26
CA LYS A 346 10.11 -12.59 0.10
C LYS A 346 11.04 -13.79 -0.02
N ARG A 347 12.25 -13.61 -0.57
CA ARG A 347 13.23 -14.70 -0.70
C ARG A 347 13.85 -15.01 0.65
N ASP A 348 13.91 -16.30 0.98
CA ASP A 348 14.68 -16.79 2.11
C ASP A 348 16.05 -17.29 1.64
N TYR A 349 17.11 -16.79 2.27
CA TYR A 349 18.48 -17.16 1.96
C TYR A 349 19.06 -18.18 2.94
N GLY A 350 18.29 -18.61 3.95
CA GLY A 350 18.74 -19.52 5.01
C GLY A 350 19.36 -20.81 4.47
N GLY A 351 18.71 -21.46 3.49
CA GLY A 351 19.22 -22.67 2.86
C GLY A 351 20.55 -22.45 2.12
N ALA A 352 20.66 -21.33 1.39
CA ALA A 352 21.88 -20.96 0.70
C ALA A 352 23.01 -20.65 1.68
N LEU A 353 22.73 -19.88 2.74
CA LEU A 353 23.67 -19.54 3.79
C LEU A 353 24.17 -20.79 4.51
N HIS A 354 23.28 -21.70 4.91
CA HIS A 354 23.66 -22.96 5.54
C HIS A 354 24.53 -23.82 4.63
N CYS A 355 24.19 -23.93 3.34
CA CYS A 355 25.01 -24.64 2.37
C CYS A 355 26.42 -24.01 2.25
N TRP A 356 26.50 -22.69 2.22
CA TRP A 356 27.76 -21.95 2.18
C TRP A 356 28.60 -22.17 3.45
N VAL A 357 28.00 -22.02 4.63
CA VAL A 357 28.66 -22.26 5.92
C VAL A 357 29.18 -23.70 6.00
N LYS A 358 28.37 -24.68 5.56
CA LYS A 358 28.78 -26.09 5.52
C LYS A 358 29.96 -26.33 4.57
N LYS A 359 29.99 -25.68 3.41
CA LYS A 359 31.11 -25.75 2.47
C LYS A 359 32.38 -25.13 3.05
N LEU A 360 32.28 -23.99 3.73
CA LEU A 360 33.41 -23.35 4.41
C LEU A 360 33.96 -24.24 5.53
N ALA A 361 33.07 -24.85 6.32
CA ALA A 361 33.45 -25.80 7.37
C ALA A 361 34.17 -27.04 6.80
N HIS A 362 33.63 -27.67 5.75
CA HIS A 362 34.27 -28.82 5.09
C HIS A 362 35.63 -28.50 4.48
N ARG A 363 35.86 -27.24 4.08
CA ARG A 363 37.15 -26.77 3.57
C ARG A 363 38.14 -26.37 4.68
N GLY A 364 37.72 -26.39 5.95
CA GLY A 364 38.55 -26.03 7.10
C GLY A 364 38.82 -24.54 7.25
N VAL A 365 38.22 -23.67 6.44
CA VAL A 365 38.49 -22.22 6.41
C VAL A 365 37.52 -21.39 7.25
N LEU A 366 36.44 -22.00 7.75
CA LEU A 366 35.40 -21.28 8.50
C LEU A 366 35.94 -20.67 9.80
N GLU A 367 36.81 -21.40 10.51
CA GLU A 367 37.39 -20.93 11.78
C GLU A 367 38.26 -19.69 11.58
N ASP A 368 39.07 -19.68 10.51
CA ASP A 368 39.94 -18.54 10.18
C ASP A 368 39.12 -17.30 9.81
N ILE A 369 38.05 -17.47 9.03
CA ILE A 369 37.13 -16.37 8.66
C ILE A 369 36.47 -15.77 9.91
N ILE A 370 36.02 -16.60 10.85
CA ILE A 370 35.41 -16.13 12.09
C ILE A 370 36.43 -15.32 12.90
N LYS A 371 37.67 -15.82 13.02
CA LYS A 371 38.75 -15.12 13.74
C LYS A 371 39.16 -13.79 13.09
N MET A 372 39.00 -13.64 11.77
CA MET A 372 39.27 -12.38 11.06
C MET A 372 38.15 -11.34 11.18
N SER A 373 36.94 -11.75 11.58
CA SER A 373 35.74 -10.92 11.59
C SER A 373 35.39 -10.35 12.98
N VAL A 374 36.17 -10.72 14.00
CA VAL A 374 36.13 -10.19 15.36
C VAL A 374 37.34 -9.29 15.55
#